data_AF-A0A7V4V8F5-F1
#
_entry.id   AF-A0A7V4V8F5-F1
#
_cell.length_a   1.000
_cell.length_b   1.000
_cell.length_c   1.000
_cell.angle_alpha   90.00
_cell.angle_beta   90.00
_cell.angle_gamma   90.00
#
_symmetry.space_group_name_H-M   'P 1'
#
loop_
_entity.id
_entity.type
_entity.pdbx_description
1 polymer ?
#
loop_
_entity_poly.entity_id
_entity_poly.type
_entity_poly.pdbx_seq_one_letter_code
_entity_poly.pdbx_strand_id
1 'polypeptide(L)'
;MQVVTLTSDGFQENTYILILDKEIIIIDPGVEKDKIKSELLKYNKKLKYILLTHGHYDHILSANFFNTLIYAHEDEKLLIEDEEMNLSILLMNKKLILKNVKYYSGGKFEIDNFEVYHTPGHTSGSVIIKYGNNLFTGDTLFLNTVGRSDLPTGNSKILQKSLQIFKCFDKRTICYPGHGNPFKLEDAFKYNYFLINN
;
A
#
# COMPACT_ATOMS: atom_id res chain seq x y z
N MET A 1 -17.82 -1.09 -7.45
CA MET A 1 -16.67 -0.41 -6.83
C MET A 1 -16.05 0.51 -7.86
N GLN A 2 -15.79 1.76 -7.47
CA GLN A 2 -14.95 2.68 -8.23
C GLN A 2 -13.63 2.86 -7.45
N VAL A 3 -12.50 2.89 -8.17
CA VAL A 3 -11.19 3.23 -7.59
C VAL A 3 -10.81 4.61 -8.11
N VAL A 4 -10.53 5.53 -7.19
CA VAL A 4 -9.93 6.84 -7.51
C VAL A 4 -8.48 6.81 -7.06
N THR A 5 -7.58 7.19 -7.95
CA THR A 5 -6.16 7.36 -7.63
C THR A 5 -5.86 8.84 -7.50
N LEU A 6 -5.26 9.22 -6.37
CA LEU A 6 -4.65 10.53 -6.20
C LEU A 6 -3.14 10.31 -6.09
N THR A 7 -2.35 11.15 -6.76
CA THR A 7 -0.89 11.04 -6.74
C THR A 7 -0.28 12.26 -6.04
N SER A 8 0.71 12.04 -5.17
CA SER A 8 1.36 13.10 -4.41
C SER A 8 2.33 13.87 -5.31
N ASP A 9 2.39 15.20 -5.17
CA ASP A 9 3.17 16.01 -6.12
C ASP A 9 4.68 15.78 -5.93
N GLY A 10 5.12 15.54 -4.71
CA GLY A 10 6.54 15.36 -4.37
C GLY A 10 7.04 13.93 -4.50
N PHE A 11 6.38 12.97 -3.84
CA PHE A 11 6.84 11.58 -3.75
C PHE A 11 6.31 10.70 -4.88
N GLN A 12 5.31 11.19 -5.62
CA GLN A 12 4.63 10.42 -6.67
C GLN A 12 4.03 9.10 -6.13
N GLU A 13 3.67 9.09 -4.84
CA GLU A 13 2.92 8.03 -4.19
C GLU A 13 1.45 8.09 -4.62
N ASN A 14 0.83 6.92 -4.75
CA ASN A 14 -0.56 6.74 -5.15
C ASN A 14 -1.46 6.35 -3.98
N THR A 15 -2.22 7.31 -3.48
CA THR A 15 -3.34 7.05 -2.59
C THR A 15 -4.54 6.52 -3.36
N TYR A 16 -5.08 5.38 -2.93
CA TYR A 16 -6.27 4.78 -3.53
C TYR A 16 -7.50 4.98 -2.65
N ILE A 17 -8.53 5.62 -3.22
CA ILE A 17 -9.83 5.80 -2.59
C ILE A 17 -10.82 4.84 -3.25
N LEU A 18 -11.25 3.83 -2.50
CA LEU A 18 -12.20 2.81 -2.95
C LEU A 18 -13.60 3.23 -2.54
N ILE A 19 -14.41 3.60 -3.53
CA ILE A 19 -15.81 3.97 -3.35
C ILE A 19 -16.66 2.69 -3.47
N LEU A 20 -17.07 2.16 -2.31
CA LEU A 20 -17.97 1.01 -2.18
C LEU A 20 -19.42 1.49 -2.05
N ASP A 21 -20.39 0.57 -1.98
CA ASP A 21 -21.81 0.92 -2.03
C ASP A 21 -22.24 1.84 -0.87
N LYS A 22 -21.79 1.55 0.35
CA LYS A 22 -22.16 2.29 1.57
C LYS A 22 -21.05 3.16 2.16
N GLU A 23 -19.81 2.90 1.78
CA GLU A 23 -18.64 3.38 2.50
C GLU A 23 -17.45 3.60 1.59
N ILE A 24 -16.44 4.26 2.13
CA ILE A 24 -15.16 4.53 1.48
C ILE A 24 -14.06 3.86 2.29
N ILE A 25 -13.15 3.20 1.60
CA ILE A 25 -11.88 2.72 2.15
C ILE A 25 -10.76 3.51 1.49
N ILE A 26 -9.74 3.87 2.25
CA ILE A 26 -8.51 4.43 1.71
C ILE A 26 -7.40 3.40 1.88
N ILE A 27 -6.60 3.20 0.83
CA ILE A 27 -5.34 2.46 0.88
C ILE A 27 -4.23 3.49 0.71
N ASP A 28 -3.29 3.49 1.65
CA ASP A 28 -2.09 4.34 1.69
C ASP A 28 -2.39 5.84 1.49
N PRO A 29 -2.84 6.58 2.53
CA PRO A 29 -3.11 8.02 2.44
C PRO A 29 -1.81 8.86 2.39
N GLY A 30 -0.98 8.61 1.39
CA GLY A 30 0.29 9.27 1.15
C GLY A 30 0.25 10.63 0.46
N VAL A 31 -0.92 11.02 -0.05
CA VAL A 31 -1.18 12.32 -0.67
C VAL A 31 -1.51 13.40 0.37
N GLU A 32 -1.37 14.67 0.01
CA GLU A 32 -1.76 15.79 0.87
C GLU A 32 -3.24 15.71 1.29
N LYS A 33 -3.49 15.85 2.60
CA LYS A 33 -4.82 15.71 3.23
C LYS A 33 -5.95 16.48 2.53
N ASP A 34 -5.66 17.66 1.98
CA ASP A 34 -6.68 18.53 1.39
C ASP A 34 -7.15 18.00 0.02
N LYS A 35 -6.27 17.33 -0.74
CA LYS A 35 -6.65 16.62 -1.98
C LYS A 35 -7.56 15.44 -1.66
N ILE A 36 -7.17 14.62 -0.69
CA ILE A 36 -7.98 13.48 -0.27
C ILE A 36 -9.34 13.97 0.27
N LYS A 37 -9.36 14.99 1.14
CA LYS A 37 -10.60 15.57 1.67
C LYS A 37 -11.51 16.11 0.57
N SER A 38 -10.96 16.84 -0.40
CA SER A 38 -11.71 17.37 -1.54
C SER A 38 -12.35 16.24 -2.36
N GLU A 39 -11.62 15.15 -2.58
CA GLU A 39 -12.16 13.98 -3.27
C GLU A 39 -13.27 13.29 -2.46
N LEU A 40 -13.08 13.09 -1.15
CA LEU A 40 -14.09 12.49 -0.28
C LEU A 40 -15.40 13.29 -0.27
N LEU A 41 -15.35 14.63 -0.33
CA LEU A 41 -16.54 15.49 -0.34
C LEU A 41 -17.44 15.30 -1.57
N LYS A 42 -16.92 14.71 -2.66
CA LYS A 42 -17.71 14.39 -3.86
C LYS A 42 -18.68 13.23 -3.62
N TYR A 43 -18.47 12.46 -2.55
CA TYR A 43 -19.24 11.27 -2.23
C TYR A 43 -19.98 11.45 -0.91
N ASN A 44 -21.28 11.24 -0.90
CA ASN A 44 -22.08 11.23 0.33
C ASN A 44 -21.94 9.88 1.08
N LYS A 45 -20.71 9.50 1.44
CA LYS A 45 -20.35 8.22 2.07
C LYS A 45 -19.34 8.42 3.18
N LYS A 46 -19.37 7.55 4.19
CA LYS A 46 -18.44 7.60 5.32
C LYS A 46 -17.15 6.86 5.01
N LEU A 47 -16.01 7.43 5.41
CA LEU A 47 -14.74 6.72 5.48
C LEU A 47 -14.80 5.69 6.62
N LYS A 48 -14.70 4.39 6.29
CA LYS A 48 -14.82 3.31 7.28
C LYS A 48 -13.51 3.06 8.02
N TYR A 49 -12.42 2.88 7.27
CA TYR A 49 -11.06 2.66 7.79
C TYR A 49 -10.02 2.94 6.69
N ILE A 50 -8.76 2.95 7.09
CA ILE A 50 -7.58 2.95 6.23
C ILE A 50 -6.93 1.57 6.27
N LEU A 51 -6.48 1.08 5.12
CA LEU A 51 -5.56 -0.06 5.03
C LEU A 51 -4.18 0.46 4.61
N LEU A 52 -3.13 -0.07 5.21
CA LEU A 52 -1.76 0.20 4.79
C LEU A 52 -1.16 -1.01 4.08
N THR A 53 -0.50 -0.76 2.95
CA THR A 53 0.39 -1.74 2.33
C THR A 53 1.68 -1.87 3.12
N HIS A 54 2.23 -0.75 3.61
CA HIS A 54 3.40 -0.70 4.49
C HIS A 54 3.51 0.67 5.20
N GLY A 55 4.53 0.82 6.05
CA GLY A 55 4.67 1.94 6.99
C GLY A 55 5.64 3.05 6.59
N HIS A 56 6.13 3.13 5.34
CA HIS A 56 6.99 4.25 4.94
C HIS A 56 6.21 5.58 4.93
N TYR A 57 6.92 6.66 5.25
CA TYR A 57 6.37 8.00 5.47
C TYR A 57 5.45 8.50 4.36
N ASP A 58 5.78 8.19 3.11
CA ASP A 58 5.09 8.65 1.92
C ASP A 58 3.79 7.89 1.68
N HIS A 59 3.56 6.73 2.30
CA HIS A 59 2.29 5.99 2.27
C HIS A 59 1.36 6.34 3.44
N ILE A 60 1.89 6.99 4.48
CA ILE A 60 1.17 7.26 5.72
C ILE A 60 0.94 8.76 6.00
N LEU A 61 1.39 9.63 5.08
CA LEU A 61 1.50 11.08 5.23
C LEU A 61 0.29 11.74 5.88
N SER A 62 -0.90 11.39 5.41
CA SER A 62 -2.17 12.00 5.82
C SER A 62 -3.02 11.08 6.70
N ALA A 63 -2.55 9.89 7.07
CA ALA A 63 -3.39 8.89 7.76
C ALA A 63 -3.99 9.42 9.08
N ASN A 64 -3.17 10.09 9.90
CA ASN A 64 -3.60 10.67 11.18
C ASN A 64 -4.68 11.75 11.04
N PHE A 65 -4.79 12.41 9.88
CA PHE A 65 -5.76 13.49 9.69
C PHE A 65 -7.20 12.99 9.75
N PHE A 66 -7.45 11.75 9.35
CA PHE A 66 -8.79 11.19 9.25
C PHE A 66 -9.34 10.66 10.58
N ASN A 67 -8.47 10.49 11.59
CA ASN A 67 -8.83 9.97 12.92
C ASN A 67 -9.74 8.72 12.84
N THR A 68 -9.48 7.85 11.86
CA THR A 68 -10.21 6.59 11.67
C THR A 68 -9.32 5.42 12.06
N LEU A 69 -9.89 4.22 12.09
CA LEU A 69 -9.14 3.00 12.34
C LEU A 69 -8.18 2.73 11.18
N ILE A 70 -6.93 2.41 11.49
CA ILE A 70 -5.90 2.07 10.51
C ILE A 70 -5.52 0.61 10.70
N TYR A 71 -5.51 -0.18 9.63
CA TYR A 71 -5.04 -1.56 9.66
C TYR A 71 -3.65 -1.66 9.03
N ALA A 72 -2.73 -2.34 9.72
CA ALA A 72 -1.38 -2.63 9.25
C ALA A 72 -0.93 -4.01 9.73
N HIS A 73 -0.03 -4.65 9.00
CA HIS A 73 0.59 -5.89 9.48
C HIS A 73 1.46 -5.61 10.70
N GLU A 74 1.54 -6.53 11.67
CA GLU A 74 2.27 -6.32 12.92
C GLU A 74 3.77 -6.09 12.72
N ASP A 75 4.35 -6.67 11.67
CA ASP A 75 5.76 -6.46 11.29
C ASP A 75 6.06 -5.04 10.76
N GLU A 76 5.03 -4.21 10.54
CA GLU A 76 5.21 -2.77 10.25
C GLU A 76 5.31 -1.92 11.52
N LYS A 77 5.04 -2.49 12.71
CA LYS A 77 4.96 -1.72 13.95
C LYS A 77 6.22 -0.87 14.20
N LEU A 78 7.40 -1.44 13.93
CA LEU A 78 8.67 -0.73 14.10
C LEU A 78 8.77 0.48 13.15
N LEU A 79 8.35 0.37 11.90
CA LEU A 79 8.34 1.50 10.96
C LEU A 79 7.29 2.53 11.36
N ILE A 80 6.08 2.08 11.69
CA ILE A 80 4.95 2.96 11.97
C ILE A 80 5.13 3.79 13.26
N GLU A 81 5.81 3.23 14.26
CA GLU A 81 5.99 3.85 15.58
C GLU A 81 7.33 4.58 15.75
N ASP A 82 8.20 4.57 14.72
CA ASP A 82 9.52 5.21 14.75
C ASP A 82 9.75 6.05 13.49
N GLU A 83 9.83 7.37 13.67
CA GLU A 83 10.00 8.36 12.60
C GLU A 83 11.34 8.29 11.82
N GLU A 84 12.37 7.65 12.39
CA GLU A 84 13.62 7.38 11.69
C GLU A 84 13.47 6.14 10.81
N MET A 85 12.82 5.09 11.34
CA MET A 85 12.59 3.83 10.64
C MET A 85 11.68 3.99 9.42
N ASN A 86 10.62 4.79 9.51
CA ASN A 86 9.77 5.11 8.36
C ASN A 86 10.33 6.20 7.44
N LEU A 87 11.52 6.73 7.73
CA LEU A 87 12.23 7.74 6.94
C LEU A 87 11.62 9.15 6.93
N SER A 88 10.59 9.43 7.73
CA SER A 88 9.95 10.76 7.75
C SER A 88 10.89 11.86 8.25
N ILE A 89 11.77 11.57 9.22
CA ILE A 89 12.81 12.51 9.64
C ILE A 89 13.80 12.77 8.50
N LEU A 90 14.29 11.72 7.87
CA LEU A 90 15.32 11.84 6.83
C LEU A 90 14.82 12.62 5.61
N LEU A 91 13.60 12.34 5.15
CA LEU A 91 13.11 12.80 3.86
C LEU A 91 12.20 14.03 3.96
N MET A 92 11.62 14.30 5.14
CA MET A 92 10.75 15.46 5.35
C MET A 92 11.20 16.38 6.50
N ASN A 93 12.19 15.98 7.29
CA ASN A 93 12.55 16.65 8.54
C ASN A 93 11.33 16.85 9.47
N LYS A 94 10.45 15.84 9.53
CA LYS A 94 9.20 15.90 10.28
C LYS A 94 8.94 14.58 10.96
N LYS A 95 8.64 14.62 12.26
CA LYS A 95 8.16 13.45 13.00
C LYS A 95 6.81 13.00 12.46
N LEU A 96 6.73 11.75 12.03
CA LEU A 96 5.49 11.10 11.63
C LEU A 96 5.46 9.69 12.20
N ILE A 97 4.49 9.47 13.08
CA ILE A 97 4.11 8.16 13.61
C ILE A 97 2.59 8.06 13.56
N LEU A 98 2.02 6.86 13.47
CA LEU A 98 0.57 6.71 13.41
C LEU A 98 -0.08 6.47 14.77
N LYS A 99 -1.34 6.90 14.86
CA LYS A 99 -2.24 6.64 15.98
C LYS A 99 -3.39 5.74 15.51
N ASN A 100 -4.07 5.08 16.45
CA ASN A 100 -5.24 4.24 16.19
C ASN A 100 -4.97 3.09 15.19
N VAL A 101 -3.76 2.53 15.24
CA VAL A 101 -3.37 1.39 14.41
C VAL A 101 -3.83 0.09 15.07
N LYS A 102 -4.57 -0.71 14.32
CA LYS A 102 -4.92 -2.09 14.66
C LYS A 102 -4.04 -3.02 13.85
N TYR A 103 -3.04 -3.58 14.52
CA TYR A 103 -2.15 -4.56 13.94
C TYR A 103 -2.84 -5.93 13.79
N TYR A 104 -2.57 -6.59 12.67
CA TYR A 104 -2.95 -7.99 12.42
C TYR A 104 -1.70 -8.80 12.05
N SER A 105 -1.79 -10.13 12.15
CA SER A 105 -0.66 -11.03 11.95
C SER A 105 -0.96 -12.15 10.96
N GLY A 106 0.11 -12.79 10.49
CA GLY A 106 0.05 -14.00 9.66
C GLY A 106 0.13 -13.73 8.16
N GLY A 107 0.32 -14.81 7.39
CA GLY A 107 0.56 -14.72 5.94
C GLY A 107 -0.66 -14.29 5.11
N LYS A 108 -1.87 -14.45 5.65
CA LYS A 108 -3.13 -14.00 5.05
C LYS A 108 -4.04 -13.43 6.14
N PHE A 109 -4.68 -12.31 5.84
CA PHE A 109 -5.69 -11.69 6.70
C PHE A 109 -6.90 -11.29 5.84
N GLU A 110 -8.10 -11.32 6.41
CA GLU A 110 -9.32 -10.92 5.72
C GLU A 110 -10.06 -9.87 6.55
N ILE A 111 -10.50 -8.81 5.88
CA ILE A 111 -11.34 -7.77 6.48
C ILE A 111 -12.43 -7.37 5.49
N ASP A 112 -13.68 -7.56 5.89
CA ASP A 112 -14.83 -7.48 5.00
C ASP A 112 -14.62 -8.34 3.73
N ASN A 113 -14.47 -7.71 2.56
CA ASN A 113 -14.19 -8.40 1.28
C ASN A 113 -12.76 -8.17 0.79
N PHE A 114 -11.87 -7.66 1.63
CA PHE A 114 -10.45 -7.48 1.33
C PHE A 114 -9.68 -8.70 1.79
N GLU A 115 -8.93 -9.28 0.86
CA GLU A 115 -7.94 -10.32 1.15
C GLU A 115 -6.56 -9.68 1.19
N VAL A 116 -5.87 -9.79 2.31
CA VAL A 116 -4.56 -9.20 2.53
C VAL A 116 -3.53 -10.32 2.61
N TYR A 117 -2.42 -10.16 1.90
CA TYR A 117 -1.37 -11.16 1.82
C TYR A 117 -0.04 -10.56 2.23
N HIS A 118 0.65 -11.18 3.19
CA HIS A 118 1.96 -10.73 3.64
C HIS A 118 3.01 -10.99 2.56
N THR A 119 3.68 -9.92 2.13
CA THR A 119 4.68 -9.91 1.06
C THR A 119 5.91 -9.12 1.49
N PRO A 120 6.63 -9.59 2.52
CA PRO A 120 7.77 -8.86 3.08
C PRO A 120 8.91 -8.73 2.08
N GLY A 121 9.82 -7.81 2.35
CA GLY A 121 11.10 -7.66 1.65
C GLY A 121 11.36 -6.25 1.12
N HIS A 122 10.32 -5.51 0.73
CA HIS A 122 10.44 -4.06 0.61
C HIS A 122 10.55 -3.45 2.02
N THR A 123 9.58 -3.80 2.87
CA THR A 123 9.63 -3.66 4.34
C THR A 123 9.33 -5.02 4.99
N SER A 124 9.56 -5.16 6.30
CA SER A 124 9.26 -6.41 7.03
C SER A 124 7.77 -6.75 7.10
N GLY A 125 6.87 -5.77 7.06
CA GLY A 125 5.43 -5.97 7.14
C GLY A 125 4.68 -5.60 5.87
N SER A 126 5.37 -5.41 4.74
CA SER A 126 4.74 -5.14 3.44
C SER A 126 3.65 -6.17 3.15
N VAL A 127 2.50 -5.71 2.67
CA VAL A 127 1.40 -6.54 2.21
C VAL A 127 0.91 -6.11 0.83
N ILE A 128 0.28 -7.03 0.13
CA ILE A 128 -0.59 -6.73 -1.01
C ILE A 128 -2.05 -6.94 -0.61
N ILE A 129 -2.94 -6.10 -1.12
CA ILE A 129 -4.36 -6.07 -0.76
C ILE A 129 -5.18 -6.36 -2.01
N LYS A 130 -6.03 -7.38 -1.96
CA LYS A 130 -6.89 -7.78 -3.07
C LYS A 130 -8.35 -7.44 -2.77
N TYR A 131 -9.04 -6.90 -3.78
CA TYR A 131 -10.49 -6.71 -3.77
C TYR A 131 -11.07 -7.02 -5.16
N GLY A 132 -11.88 -8.07 -5.26
CA GLY A 132 -12.38 -8.56 -6.55
C GLY A 132 -11.21 -8.92 -7.49
N ASN A 133 -11.19 -8.29 -8.68
CA ASN A 133 -10.13 -8.46 -9.69
C ASN A 133 -9.05 -7.34 -9.65
N ASN A 134 -8.92 -6.67 -8.52
CA ASN A 134 -7.95 -5.58 -8.31
C ASN A 134 -6.98 -5.97 -7.20
N LEU A 135 -5.70 -5.62 -7.39
CA LEU A 135 -4.62 -5.92 -6.46
C LEU A 135 -3.81 -4.67 -6.20
N PHE A 136 -3.87 -4.14 -4.99
CA PHE A 136 -3.07 -3.02 -4.53
C PHE A 136 -1.75 -3.56 -4.03
N THR A 137 -0.67 -3.29 -4.75
CA THR A 137 0.61 -3.96 -4.58
C THR A 137 1.58 -3.22 -3.66
N GLY A 138 1.22 -1.99 -3.26
CA GLY A 138 2.15 -1.07 -2.62
C GLY A 138 3.46 -1.05 -3.39
N ASP A 139 4.55 -1.15 -2.66
CA ASP A 139 5.90 -1.18 -3.21
C ASP A 139 6.45 -2.60 -3.41
N THR A 140 5.59 -3.62 -3.37
CA THR A 140 6.04 -4.99 -3.65
C THR A 140 6.33 -5.20 -5.14
N LEU A 141 5.44 -4.71 -6.02
CA LEU A 141 5.54 -4.91 -7.47
C LEU A 141 5.09 -3.67 -8.24
N PHE A 142 5.94 -3.27 -9.19
CA PHE A 142 5.64 -2.29 -10.23
C PHE A 142 5.64 -2.96 -11.61
N LEU A 143 5.21 -2.24 -12.65
CA LEU A 143 5.11 -2.80 -14.01
C LEU A 143 6.44 -3.39 -14.51
N ASN A 144 7.53 -2.64 -14.39
CA ASN A 144 8.84 -3.01 -14.96
C ASN A 144 9.92 -3.28 -13.90
N THR A 145 9.61 -3.10 -12.62
CA THR A 145 10.57 -3.27 -11.52
C THR A 145 9.84 -3.63 -10.22
N VAL A 146 10.56 -3.70 -9.11
CA VAL A 146 10.03 -3.98 -7.77
C VAL A 146 10.48 -2.89 -6.81
N GLY A 147 9.89 -2.86 -5.61
CA GLY A 147 10.35 -1.95 -4.55
C GLY A 147 11.81 -2.18 -4.21
N ARG A 148 12.46 -1.10 -3.79
CA ARG A 148 13.81 -1.18 -3.23
C ARG A 148 13.77 -1.99 -1.93
N SER A 149 14.90 -2.61 -1.57
CA SER A 149 14.99 -3.52 -0.42
C SER A 149 16.28 -3.33 0.38
N ASP A 150 16.87 -2.15 0.24
CA ASP A 150 18.09 -1.68 0.90
C ASP A 150 17.81 -0.66 2.03
N LEU A 151 16.53 -0.33 2.26
CA LEU A 151 16.05 0.53 3.34
C LEU A 151 15.87 -0.28 4.65
N PRO A 152 15.64 0.40 5.80
CA PRO A 152 15.39 -0.29 7.06
C PRO A 152 14.31 -1.37 6.93
N THR A 153 14.59 -2.55 7.51
CA THR A 153 13.79 -3.79 7.40
C THR A 153 13.68 -4.44 6.01
N GLY A 154 14.21 -3.79 4.97
CA GLY A 154 14.26 -4.32 3.61
C GLY A 154 15.18 -5.54 3.47
N ASN A 155 14.80 -6.46 2.59
CA ASN A 155 15.58 -7.64 2.24
C ASN A 155 15.24 -8.17 0.85
N SER A 156 16.19 -8.06 -0.09
CA SER A 156 16.00 -8.45 -1.49
C SER A 156 15.69 -9.94 -1.69
N LYS A 157 16.29 -10.83 -0.88
CA LYS A 157 16.04 -12.28 -0.96
C LYS A 157 14.63 -12.63 -0.49
N ILE A 158 14.12 -11.91 0.51
CA ILE A 158 12.74 -12.08 1.00
C ILE A 158 11.78 -11.51 -0.03
N LEU A 159 12.04 -10.32 -0.58
CA LEU A 159 11.21 -9.71 -1.62
C LEU A 159 11.06 -10.66 -2.82
N GLN A 160 12.17 -11.24 -3.29
CA GLN A 160 12.15 -12.19 -4.40
C GLN A 160 11.28 -13.43 -4.14
N LYS A 161 11.20 -13.89 -2.88
CA LYS A 161 10.28 -14.97 -2.50
C LYS A 161 8.84 -14.49 -2.47
N SER A 162 8.58 -13.30 -1.92
CA SER A 162 7.25 -12.69 -1.88
C SER A 162 6.66 -12.49 -3.27
N LEU A 163 7.47 -12.15 -4.28
CA LEU A 163 7.05 -12.02 -5.67
C LEU A 163 6.42 -13.29 -6.27
N GLN A 164 6.68 -14.48 -5.69
CA GLN A 164 6.09 -15.72 -6.18
C GLN A 164 4.56 -15.75 -5.99
N ILE A 165 4.02 -14.99 -5.05
CA ILE A 165 2.58 -14.92 -4.79
C ILE A 165 1.79 -14.45 -6.02
N PHE A 166 2.40 -13.63 -6.87
CA PHE A 166 1.77 -13.13 -8.09
C PHE A 166 1.47 -14.24 -9.11
N LYS A 167 2.09 -15.43 -8.98
CA LYS A 167 1.76 -16.61 -9.80
C LYS A 167 0.38 -17.20 -9.45
N CYS A 168 -0.18 -16.87 -8.28
CA CYS A 168 -1.46 -17.40 -7.79
C CYS A 168 -2.69 -16.58 -8.24
N PHE A 169 -2.52 -15.39 -8.83
CA PHE A 169 -3.63 -14.54 -9.27
C PHE A 169 -3.91 -14.65 -10.78
N ASP A 170 -5.13 -14.31 -11.19
CA ASP A 170 -5.53 -14.24 -12.60
C ASP A 170 -4.66 -13.20 -13.32
N LYS A 171 -4.13 -13.55 -14.50
CA LYS A 171 -3.28 -12.65 -15.29
C LYS A 171 -4.01 -11.39 -15.76
N ARG A 172 -5.34 -11.40 -15.76
CA ARG A 172 -6.21 -10.25 -16.06
C ARG A 172 -6.47 -9.35 -14.85
N THR A 173 -5.94 -9.68 -13.66
CA THR A 173 -6.00 -8.82 -12.48
C THR A 173 -5.31 -7.48 -12.77
N ILE A 174 -5.94 -6.39 -12.35
CA ILE A 174 -5.36 -5.04 -12.44
C ILE A 174 -4.57 -4.78 -11.17
N CYS A 175 -3.29 -4.47 -11.34
CA CYS A 175 -2.37 -4.10 -10.27
C CYS A 175 -2.32 -2.58 -10.11
N TYR A 176 -2.43 -2.14 -8.86
CA TYR A 176 -2.42 -0.75 -8.41
C TYR A 176 -1.18 -0.55 -7.52
N PRO A 177 -0.06 -0.10 -8.08
CA PRO A 177 1.20 0.05 -7.34
C PRO A 177 1.24 1.28 -6.43
N GLY A 178 2.15 1.28 -5.45
CA GLY A 178 2.43 2.46 -4.64
C GLY A 178 2.91 3.66 -5.46
N HIS A 179 3.61 3.40 -6.57
CA HIS A 179 4.10 4.43 -7.49
C HIS A 179 3.88 4.05 -8.96
N GLY A 180 3.65 5.06 -9.80
CA GLY A 180 3.46 4.88 -11.24
C GLY A 180 2.04 4.45 -11.64
N ASN A 181 1.86 4.03 -12.89
CA ASN A 181 0.53 3.74 -13.43
C ASN A 181 0.04 2.32 -13.07
N PRO A 182 -1.28 2.12 -12.88
CA PRO A 182 -1.87 0.79 -12.84
C PRO A 182 -1.57 -0.01 -14.11
N PHE A 183 -1.45 -1.32 -13.97
CA PHE A 183 -1.09 -2.22 -15.06
C PHE A 183 -1.82 -3.56 -14.93
N LYS A 184 -1.92 -4.33 -16.01
CA LYS A 184 -2.40 -5.70 -15.92
C LYS A 184 -1.28 -6.61 -15.44
N LEU A 185 -1.60 -7.56 -14.58
CA LEU A 185 -0.62 -8.50 -14.06
C LEU A 185 0.10 -9.27 -15.17
N GLU A 186 -0.59 -9.61 -16.26
CA GLU A 186 0.02 -10.22 -17.45
C GLU A 186 1.19 -9.43 -18.03
N ASP A 187 1.15 -8.09 -17.96
CA ASP A 187 2.18 -7.23 -18.54
C ASP A 187 3.44 -7.23 -17.66
N ALA A 188 3.28 -7.28 -16.33
CA ALA A 188 4.43 -7.48 -15.44
C ALA A 188 5.12 -8.82 -15.70
N PHE A 189 4.38 -9.90 -16.00
CA PHE A 189 4.99 -11.18 -16.40
C PHE A 189 5.67 -11.15 -17.78
N LYS A 190 5.44 -10.11 -18.61
CA LYS A 190 6.11 -9.94 -19.92
C LYS A 190 7.34 -9.04 -19.82
N TYR A 191 7.32 -8.03 -18.95
CA TYR A 191 8.32 -6.96 -18.94
C TYR A 191 9.16 -6.87 -17.67
N ASN A 192 8.69 -7.40 -16.54
CA ASN A 192 9.39 -7.28 -15.26
C ASN A 192 10.48 -8.34 -15.12
N TYR A 193 11.74 -7.91 -15.15
CA TYR A 193 12.92 -8.78 -15.04
C TYR A 193 12.86 -9.71 -13.82
N PHE A 194 12.36 -9.21 -12.68
CA PHE A 194 12.31 -9.95 -11.42
C PHE A 194 11.26 -11.08 -11.41
N LEU A 195 10.24 -11.00 -12.27
CA LEU A 195 9.20 -12.02 -12.43
C LEU A 195 9.51 -13.04 -13.54
N ILE A 196 10.30 -12.64 -14.54
CA ILE A 196 10.60 -13.50 -15.70
C ILE A 196 11.74 -14.47 -15.40
N ASN A 197 12.79 -13.98 -14.74
CA ASN A 197 14.04 -14.74 -14.58
C ASN A 197 14.14 -15.50 -13.24
N ASN A 198 13.02 -15.71 -12.54
CA ASN A 198 12.93 -16.38 -11.23
C ASN A 198 11.71 -17.29 -11.08
#